data_AF-A0A1I6YTK1-F1
#
_entry.id   AF-A0A1I6YTK1-F1
#
_cell.length_a   1.000
_cell.length_b   1.000
_cell.length_c   1.000
_cell.angle_alpha   90.00
_cell.angle_beta   90.00
_cell.angle_gamma   90.00
#
_symmetry.space_group_name_H-M   'P 1'
#
loop_
_entity.id
_entity.type
_entity.pdbx_description
1 polymer ?
#
loop_
_entity_poly.entity_id
_entity_poly.type
_entity_poly.pdbx_seq_one_letter_code
_entity_poly.pdbx_strand_id
1 'polypeptide(L)'
;MKHVLSSKRVKLTIAISSAYLSMMILVACVDDSEMNPFGECGGPQKVNATDVSLFYEPFTNNQYATESDTVDLEDFIIYLRIGSEIVSDRSIGRNNFPGRAYALSCAPNLDFQNIASITMTLLAPYGGKDAGTTISNLVTTHDDIKLSDLRDFNGSTGLYRLTLDLEPEDNSQLKTKTVLKFKNGTEKIFESISPVLLTN
;
A
#
# COMPACT_ATOMS: atom_id res chain seq x y z
N MET A 1 -14.21 -72.21 4.84
CA MET A 1 -14.54 -71.06 3.96
C MET A 1 -14.35 -69.67 4.60
N LYS A 2 -14.61 -69.46 5.90
CA LYS A 2 -14.49 -68.13 6.55
C LYS A 2 -13.07 -67.53 6.57
N HIS A 3 -12.02 -68.34 6.75
CA HIS A 3 -10.61 -67.84 6.77
C HIS A 3 -10.09 -67.33 5.41
N VAL A 4 -10.56 -67.91 4.30
CA VAL A 4 -10.12 -67.53 2.94
C VAL A 4 -10.70 -66.16 2.53
N LEU A 5 -11.92 -65.84 2.97
CA LEU A 5 -12.56 -64.54 2.74
C LEU A 5 -11.91 -63.40 3.54
N SER A 6 -11.45 -63.69 4.76
CA SER A 6 -10.69 -62.73 5.59
C SER A 6 -9.36 -62.36 4.93
N SER A 7 -8.59 -63.35 4.44
CA SER A 7 -7.30 -63.10 3.77
C SER A 7 -7.44 -62.26 2.49
N LYS A 8 -8.50 -62.48 1.70
CA LYS A 8 -8.77 -61.68 0.48
C LYS A 8 -9.10 -60.22 0.80
N ARG A 9 -9.86 -59.96 1.86
CA ARG A 9 -10.19 -58.59 2.31
C ARG A 9 -8.95 -57.85 2.83
N VAL A 10 -8.12 -58.53 3.63
CA VAL A 10 -6.86 -57.95 4.14
C VAL A 10 -5.90 -57.60 3.00
N LYS A 11 -5.76 -58.49 2.01
CA LYS A 11 -4.91 -58.21 0.82
C LYS A 11 -5.42 -57.03 0.01
N LEU A 12 -6.74 -56.89 -0.14
CA LEU A 12 -7.35 -55.75 -0.83
C LEU A 12 -7.10 -54.43 -0.08
N THR A 13 -7.28 -54.42 1.25
CA THR A 13 -7.02 -53.22 2.07
C THR A 13 -5.56 -52.81 2.00
N ILE A 14 -4.62 -53.76 2.12
CA ILE A 14 -3.18 -53.47 2.00
C ILE A 14 -2.84 -52.93 0.60
N ALA A 15 -3.44 -53.48 -0.46
CA ALA A 15 -3.22 -53.00 -1.82
C ALA A 15 -3.75 -51.57 -2.02
N ILE A 16 -4.94 -51.26 -1.49
CA ILE A 16 -5.52 -49.91 -1.56
C ILE A 16 -4.68 -48.91 -0.75
N SER A 17 -4.28 -49.27 0.47
CA SER A 17 -3.44 -48.43 1.32
C SER A 17 -2.05 -48.20 0.70
N SER A 18 -1.45 -49.24 0.11
CA SER A 18 -0.18 -49.12 -0.61
C SER A 18 -0.30 -48.25 -1.85
N ALA A 19 -1.37 -48.41 -2.65
CA ALA A 19 -1.60 -47.57 -3.82
C ALA A 19 -1.79 -46.10 -3.44
N TYR A 20 -2.50 -45.85 -2.33
CA TYR A 20 -2.67 -44.50 -1.79
C TYR A 20 -1.35 -43.91 -1.28
N LEU A 21 -0.52 -44.70 -0.60
CA LEU A 21 0.81 -44.27 -0.18
C LEU A 21 1.73 -43.99 -1.36
N SER A 22 1.72 -44.84 -2.39
CA SER A 22 2.47 -44.61 -3.63
C SER A 22 2.01 -43.35 -4.37
N MET A 23 0.70 -43.08 -4.39
CA MET A 23 0.16 -41.85 -4.96
C MET A 23 0.60 -40.61 -4.16
N MET A 24 0.61 -40.68 -2.83
CA MET A 24 1.12 -39.60 -1.97
C MET A 24 2.60 -39.31 -2.22
N ILE A 25 3.44 -40.34 -2.43
CA ILE A 25 4.88 -40.17 -2.72
C ILE A 25 5.08 -39.48 -4.08
N LEU A 26 4.28 -39.82 -5.09
CA LEU A 26 4.35 -39.17 -6.40
C LEU A 26 3.90 -37.69 -6.38
N VAL A 27 2.96 -37.34 -5.49
CA VAL A 27 2.55 -35.93 -5.28
C VAL A 27 3.56 -35.16 -4.42
N ALA A 28 4.35 -35.85 -3.58
CA ALA A 28 5.35 -35.21 -2.72
C ALA A 28 6.68 -34.87 -3.45
N CYS A 29 6.97 -35.51 -4.59
CA CYS A 29 8.13 -35.18 -5.43
C CYS A 29 7.79 -34.18 -6.55
N VAL A 30 6.99 -33.15 -6.25
CA VAL A 30 6.92 -31.96 -7.12
C VAL A 30 8.14 -31.11 -6.79
N ASP A 31 9.16 -31.23 -7.65
CA ASP A 31 10.29 -30.30 -7.72
C ASP A 31 9.77 -28.91 -8.06
N ASP A 32 9.44 -28.15 -7.03
CA ASP A 32 9.65 -26.71 -7.01
C ASP A 32 9.69 -26.32 -5.53
N SER A 33 10.87 -25.88 -5.06
CA SER A 33 10.91 -25.08 -3.85
C SER A 33 10.09 -23.83 -4.14
N GLU A 34 8.82 -23.81 -3.72
CA GLU A 34 7.92 -22.68 -3.93
C GLU A 34 8.67 -21.42 -3.52
N MET A 35 8.96 -20.57 -4.50
CA MET A 35 9.76 -19.34 -4.36
C MET A 35 9.13 -18.37 -3.34
N ASN A 36 7.87 -18.63 -2.93
CA ASN A 36 7.13 -17.95 -1.89
C ASN A 36 6.55 -18.97 -0.88
N PRO A 37 7.26 -19.31 0.21
CA PRO A 37 6.78 -20.26 1.23
C PRO A 37 5.52 -19.77 1.99
N PHE A 38 5.10 -18.53 1.76
CA PHE A 38 3.92 -17.90 2.35
C PHE A 38 2.74 -17.76 1.35
N GLY A 39 2.90 -18.25 0.13
CA GLY A 39 1.93 -18.09 -0.96
C GLY A 39 2.18 -16.85 -1.83
N GLU A 40 1.50 -16.78 -2.98
CA GLU A 40 1.57 -15.63 -3.88
C GLU A 40 0.87 -14.40 -3.29
N CYS A 41 1.38 -13.21 -3.61
CA CYS A 41 0.65 -11.98 -3.33
C CYS A 41 -0.61 -11.91 -4.17
N GLY A 42 -1.70 -11.40 -3.57
CA GLY A 42 -2.93 -11.13 -4.31
C GLY A 42 -2.68 -10.13 -5.44
N GLY A 43 -3.42 -10.28 -6.54
CA GLY A 43 -3.41 -9.30 -7.63
C GLY A 43 -3.96 -7.93 -7.20
N PRO A 44 -3.90 -6.93 -8.09
CA PRO A 44 -4.35 -5.57 -7.81
C PRO A 44 -5.82 -5.56 -7.37
N GLN A 45 -6.09 -4.87 -6.27
CA GLN A 45 -7.43 -4.73 -5.69
C GLN A 45 -8.05 -3.41 -6.11
N LYS A 46 -9.26 -3.46 -6.66
CA LYS A 46 -10.01 -2.25 -7.01
C LYS A 46 -10.50 -1.56 -5.74
N VAL A 47 -10.06 -0.32 -5.55
CA VAL A 47 -10.43 0.46 -4.37
C VAL A 47 -10.93 1.85 -4.76
N ASN A 48 -11.75 2.43 -3.89
CA ASN A 48 -12.07 3.83 -3.90
C ASN A 48 -11.23 4.55 -2.85
N ALA A 49 -10.66 5.68 -3.22
CA ALA A 49 -10.09 6.60 -2.26
C ALA A 49 -11.21 7.23 -1.42
N THR A 50 -10.99 7.29 -0.12
CA THR A 50 -11.95 7.80 0.86
C THR A 50 -11.46 9.07 1.54
N ASP A 51 -10.15 9.18 1.75
CA ASP A 51 -9.53 10.27 2.47
C ASP A 51 -8.07 10.51 2.04
N VAL A 52 -7.49 11.62 2.50
CA VAL A 52 -6.09 11.99 2.28
C VAL A 52 -5.47 12.53 3.56
N SER A 53 -4.22 12.17 3.85
CA SER A 53 -3.49 12.61 5.04
C SER A 53 -2.00 12.79 4.73
N LEU A 54 -1.35 13.63 5.53
CA LEU A 54 0.10 13.85 5.47
C LEU A 54 0.76 13.41 6.78
N PHE A 55 1.93 12.80 6.67
CA PHE A 55 2.81 12.46 7.79
C PHE A 55 4.19 13.04 7.54
N TYR A 56 4.90 13.37 8.62
CA TYR A 56 6.23 13.97 8.56
C TYR A 56 7.25 13.10 9.29
N GLU A 57 8.42 12.95 8.68
CA GLU A 57 9.60 12.37 9.32
C GLU A 57 10.46 13.46 9.98
N PRO A 58 11.30 13.09 10.96
CA PRO A 58 11.70 11.74 11.36
C PRO A 58 10.66 11.01 12.21
N PHE A 59 10.60 9.69 12.04
CA PHE A 59 9.79 8.81 12.90
C PHE A 59 10.62 8.42 14.13
N THR A 60 10.35 9.05 15.27
CA THR A 60 11.07 8.80 16.52
C THR A 60 10.10 8.35 17.60
N ASN A 61 10.54 7.45 18.49
CA ASN A 61 9.72 6.94 19.60
C ASN A 61 8.35 6.37 19.18
N ASN A 62 8.30 5.69 18.02
CA ASN A 62 7.08 5.16 17.41
C ASN A 62 6.02 6.21 17.03
N GLN A 63 6.44 7.46 16.77
CA GLN A 63 5.55 8.54 16.36
C GLN A 63 6.17 9.35 15.22
N TYR A 64 5.32 9.83 14.32
CA TYR A 64 5.70 10.77 13.27
C TYR A 64 5.92 12.16 13.87
N ALA A 65 6.76 12.97 13.22
CA ALA A 65 6.96 14.35 13.62
C ALA A 65 5.66 15.16 13.49
N THR A 66 5.44 16.03 14.47
CA THR A 66 4.24 16.84 14.64
C THR A 66 4.57 18.33 14.59
N GLU A 67 3.55 19.18 14.56
CA GLU A 67 3.70 20.64 14.52
C GLU A 67 4.46 21.24 15.72
N SER A 68 4.55 20.53 16.85
CA SER A 68 5.30 20.97 18.02
C SER A 68 6.79 20.61 17.99
N ASP A 69 7.18 19.73 17.07
CA ASP A 69 8.56 19.24 17.00
C ASP A 69 9.44 20.18 16.17
N THR A 70 10.75 20.00 16.32
CA THR A 70 11.77 20.72 15.55
C THR A 70 12.66 19.70 14.86
N VAL A 71 12.87 19.88 13.56
CA VAL A 71 13.48 18.89 12.67
C VAL A 71 14.46 19.60 11.73
N ASP A 72 15.64 19.02 11.52
CA ASP A 72 16.58 19.51 10.51
C ASP A 72 16.02 19.30 9.11
N LEU A 73 16.16 20.30 8.23
CA LEU A 73 15.60 20.24 6.87
C LEU A 73 16.10 19.03 6.07
N GLU A 74 17.33 18.59 6.31
CA GLU A 74 17.95 17.43 5.64
C GLU A 74 17.24 16.10 5.96
N ASP A 75 16.70 15.96 7.17
CA ASP A 75 16.00 14.77 7.65
C ASP A 75 14.48 14.83 7.41
N PHE A 76 13.98 15.98 6.92
CA PHE A 76 12.57 16.21 6.73
C PHE A 76 12.05 15.50 5.47
N ILE A 77 11.12 14.58 5.66
CA ILE A 77 10.43 13.88 4.56
C ILE A 77 8.92 13.95 4.79
N ILE A 78 8.17 14.16 3.70
CA ILE A 78 6.71 14.21 3.70
C ILE A 78 6.16 12.90 3.12
N TYR A 79 5.17 12.30 3.77
CA TYR A 79 4.41 11.19 3.21
C TYR A 79 2.95 11.57 3.00
N LEU A 80 2.45 11.32 1.80
CA LEU A 80 1.05 11.41 1.45
C LEU A 80 0.41 10.03 1.49
N ARG A 81 -0.58 9.85 2.37
CA ARG A 81 -1.38 8.64 2.44
C ARG A 81 -2.78 8.90 1.91
N ILE A 82 -3.23 8.00 1.05
CA ILE A 82 -4.60 7.95 0.54
C ILE A 82 -5.33 6.82 1.27
N GLY A 83 -6.38 7.18 2.00
CA GLY A 83 -7.28 6.19 2.60
C GLY A 83 -8.06 5.46 1.52
N SER A 84 -8.26 4.15 1.68
CA SER A 84 -8.90 3.30 0.67
C SER A 84 -10.03 2.46 1.26
N GLU A 85 -11.04 2.22 0.44
CA GLU A 85 -12.15 1.29 0.67
C GLU A 85 -12.24 0.33 -0.52
N ILE A 86 -12.33 -0.97 -0.25
CA ILE A 86 -12.46 -1.97 -1.30
C ILE A 86 -13.81 -1.81 -2.00
N VAL A 87 -13.77 -1.63 -3.32
CA VAL A 87 -14.99 -1.66 -4.13
C VAL A 87 -15.43 -3.10 -4.20
N SER A 88 -16.39 -3.48 -3.36
CA SER A 88 -16.90 -4.84 -3.15
C SER A 88 -16.66 -5.77 -4.35
N ASP A 89 -15.64 -6.59 -4.27
CA ASP A 89 -15.32 -7.51 -5.35
C ASP A 89 -16.11 -8.80 -5.13
N ARG A 90 -17.20 -8.98 -5.89
CA ARG A 90 -17.87 -10.30 -6.05
C ARG A 90 -16.92 -11.35 -6.66
N SER A 91 -15.66 -11.01 -6.95
CA SER A 91 -14.69 -11.86 -7.63
C SER A 91 -13.64 -12.53 -6.73
N ILE A 92 -13.50 -12.15 -5.45
CA ILE A 92 -12.67 -12.92 -4.47
C ILE A 92 -13.31 -14.31 -4.20
N GLY A 93 -14.54 -14.54 -4.66
CA GLY A 93 -15.31 -15.76 -4.42
C GLY A 93 -15.34 -16.81 -5.54
N ARG A 94 -14.45 -16.81 -6.55
CA ARG A 94 -14.56 -17.83 -7.64
C ARG A 94 -13.49 -18.92 -7.69
N ASN A 95 -12.38 -18.79 -6.96
CA ASN A 95 -11.36 -19.84 -6.84
C ASN A 95 -10.97 -20.12 -5.37
N ASN A 96 -11.94 -20.20 -4.46
CA ASN A 96 -11.74 -20.77 -3.11
C ASN A 96 -11.56 -22.30 -3.20
N PHE A 97 -10.49 -22.74 -3.86
CA PHE A 97 -10.03 -24.11 -3.72
C PHE A 97 -9.30 -24.20 -2.37
N PRO A 98 -9.67 -25.14 -1.48
CA PRO A 98 -8.98 -25.31 -0.20
C PRO A 98 -7.49 -25.54 -0.44
N GLY A 99 -6.63 -24.73 0.19
CA GLY A 99 -5.16 -24.85 0.09
C GLY A 99 -4.41 -23.62 -0.44
N ARG A 100 -5.09 -22.57 -0.92
CA ARG A 100 -4.44 -21.30 -1.27
C ARG A 100 -4.56 -20.30 -0.12
N ALA A 101 -3.49 -20.17 0.67
CA ALA A 101 -3.32 -19.05 1.60
C ALA A 101 -2.54 -17.94 0.88
N TYR A 102 -3.08 -16.72 0.87
CA TYR A 102 -2.32 -15.55 0.42
C TYR A 102 -1.36 -15.12 1.53
N ALA A 103 -0.15 -14.69 1.17
CA ALA A 103 0.79 -14.17 2.14
C ALA A 103 0.27 -12.86 2.73
N LEU A 104 0.11 -12.81 4.07
CA LEU A 104 -0.29 -11.59 4.78
C LEU A 104 0.80 -10.50 4.78
N SER A 105 2.01 -10.83 4.32
CA SER A 105 3.18 -9.95 4.31
C SER A 105 3.34 -9.12 3.02
N CYS A 106 2.38 -9.17 2.10
CA CYS A 106 2.49 -8.47 0.82
C CYS A 106 2.22 -6.97 0.96
N ALA A 107 2.99 -6.16 0.24
CA ALA A 107 2.66 -4.75 0.05
C ALA A 107 1.29 -4.63 -0.63
N PRO A 108 0.46 -3.66 -0.22
CA PRO A 108 -0.84 -3.46 -0.85
C PRO A 108 -0.65 -3.05 -2.30
N ASN A 109 -1.40 -3.70 -3.19
CA ASN A 109 -1.44 -3.40 -4.61
C ASN A 109 -2.86 -2.90 -4.94
N LEU A 110 -3.03 -1.57 -4.97
CA LEU A 110 -4.32 -0.90 -5.03
C LEU A 110 -4.51 -0.20 -6.37
N ASP A 111 -5.67 -0.42 -6.98
CA ASP A 111 -6.11 0.27 -8.18
C ASP A 111 -7.21 1.28 -7.83
N PHE A 112 -6.84 2.54 -7.61
CA PHE A 112 -7.79 3.58 -7.25
C PHE A 112 -8.67 3.99 -8.43
N GLN A 113 -9.97 3.75 -8.31
CA GLN A 113 -10.91 3.96 -9.42
C GLN A 113 -11.47 5.38 -9.50
N ASN A 114 -11.57 6.08 -8.37
CA ASN A 114 -12.33 7.32 -8.23
C ASN A 114 -11.48 8.60 -8.11
N ILE A 115 -10.15 8.52 -8.10
CA ILE A 115 -9.28 9.70 -7.99
C ILE A 115 -9.20 10.43 -9.34
N ALA A 116 -9.38 11.75 -9.33
CA ALA A 116 -9.16 12.61 -10.49
C ALA A 116 -7.82 13.34 -10.43
N SER A 117 -7.51 13.97 -9.29
CA SER A 117 -6.26 14.70 -9.09
C SER A 117 -5.98 14.92 -7.60
N ILE A 118 -4.72 15.19 -7.28
CA ILE A 118 -4.28 15.63 -5.96
C ILE A 118 -3.59 16.98 -6.12
N THR A 119 -4.00 17.96 -5.33
CA THR A 119 -3.45 19.31 -5.38
C THR A 119 -2.95 19.73 -4.01
N MET A 120 -1.80 20.38 -3.95
CA MET A 120 -1.25 20.93 -2.71
C MET A 120 -1.09 22.44 -2.84
N THR A 121 -1.57 23.18 -1.84
CA THR A 121 -1.55 24.65 -1.81
C THR A 121 -0.97 25.11 -0.48
N LEU A 122 -0.16 26.17 -0.51
CA LEU A 122 0.37 26.80 0.70
C LEU A 122 -0.72 27.57 1.46
N LEU A 123 -0.76 27.40 2.78
CA LEU A 123 -1.62 28.17 3.69
C LEU A 123 -0.90 29.38 4.31
N ALA A 124 0.43 29.38 4.30
CA ALA A 124 1.28 30.47 4.74
C ALA A 124 2.46 30.63 3.76
N PRO A 125 3.12 31.80 3.72
CA PRO A 125 4.31 31.96 2.89
C PRO A 125 5.40 30.95 3.26
N TYR A 126 6.07 30.39 2.25
CA TYR A 126 7.13 29.40 2.44
C TYR A 126 8.06 29.38 1.22
N GLY A 127 9.37 29.39 1.45
CA GLY A 127 10.40 29.34 0.40
C GLY A 127 10.20 30.33 -0.76
N GLY A 128 9.99 31.60 -0.43
CA GLY A 128 9.76 32.67 -1.42
C GLY A 128 8.43 32.58 -2.18
N LYS A 129 7.48 31.73 -1.75
CA LYS A 129 6.12 31.65 -2.30
C LYS A 129 5.09 32.23 -1.34
N ASP A 130 4.12 32.95 -1.90
CA ASP A 130 3.02 33.54 -1.13
C ASP A 130 2.01 32.49 -0.68
N ALA A 131 1.28 32.79 0.41
CA ALA A 131 0.12 32.02 0.82
C ALA A 131 -0.93 31.94 -0.30
N GLY A 132 -1.57 30.78 -0.45
CA GLY A 132 -2.51 30.49 -1.53
C GLY A 132 -1.87 30.00 -2.82
N THR A 133 -0.54 29.95 -2.92
CA THR A 133 0.17 29.41 -4.09
C THR A 133 0.00 27.88 -4.17
N THR A 134 -0.42 27.38 -5.33
CA THR A 134 -0.42 25.93 -5.61
C THR A 134 0.99 25.45 -5.89
N ILE A 135 1.46 24.47 -5.11
CA ILE A 135 2.82 23.94 -5.16
C ILE A 135 2.90 22.53 -5.74
N SER A 136 1.82 21.97 -6.30
CA SER A 136 1.82 20.61 -6.88
C SER A 136 2.89 20.37 -7.95
N ASN A 137 3.33 21.42 -8.66
CA ASN A 137 4.39 21.34 -9.68
C ASN A 137 5.82 21.31 -9.08
N LEU A 138 5.93 21.64 -7.79
CA LEU A 138 7.16 21.71 -6.99
C LEU A 138 7.24 20.55 -5.98
N VAL A 139 6.26 19.65 -6.01
CA VAL A 139 6.22 18.46 -5.17
C VAL A 139 6.36 17.26 -6.08
N THR A 140 7.37 16.43 -5.83
CA THR A 140 7.62 15.19 -6.59
C THR A 140 7.40 13.97 -5.72
N THR A 141 6.93 12.88 -6.32
CA THR A 141 6.89 11.56 -5.67
C THR A 141 8.28 10.91 -5.72
N HIS A 142 8.45 9.79 -5.01
CA HIS A 142 9.66 8.96 -5.10
C HIS A 142 10.03 8.46 -6.51
N ASP A 143 9.10 8.47 -7.46
CA ASP A 143 9.31 8.10 -8.87
C ASP A 143 9.64 9.31 -9.76
N ASP A 144 10.01 10.44 -9.15
CA ASP A 144 10.25 11.73 -9.80
C ASP A 144 9.04 12.29 -10.60
N ILE A 145 7.83 11.79 -10.30
CA ILE A 145 6.58 12.27 -10.89
C ILE A 145 6.10 13.48 -10.09
N LYS A 146 5.86 14.60 -10.77
CA LYS A 146 5.24 15.77 -10.12
C LYS A 146 3.83 15.45 -9.65
N LEU A 147 3.45 15.94 -8.48
CA LEU A 147 2.11 15.72 -7.92
C LEU A 147 1.02 16.28 -8.87
N SER A 148 1.33 17.34 -9.60
CA SER A 148 0.48 17.89 -10.65
C SER A 148 0.19 16.92 -11.78
N ASP A 149 1.12 16.02 -12.09
CA ASP A 149 1.11 15.10 -13.22
C ASP A 149 0.72 13.68 -12.80
N LEU A 150 0.61 13.43 -11.50
CA LEU A 150 0.16 12.16 -10.94
C LEU A 150 -1.30 11.90 -11.34
N ARG A 151 -1.48 10.97 -12.29
CA ARG A 151 -2.79 10.57 -12.85
C ARG A 151 -3.00 9.07 -12.85
N ASP A 152 -1.92 8.29 -12.85
CA ASP A 152 -2.00 6.84 -12.74
C ASP A 152 -1.91 6.44 -11.26
N PHE A 153 -2.93 5.75 -10.80
CA PHE A 153 -3.05 5.24 -9.43
C PHE A 153 -3.32 3.72 -9.44
N ASN A 154 -2.98 3.05 -10.54
CA ASN A 154 -2.97 1.59 -10.63
C ASN A 154 -1.68 1.07 -9.99
N GLY A 155 -1.73 -0.10 -9.35
CA GLY A 155 -0.52 -0.67 -8.75
C GLY A 155 -0.03 0.04 -7.48
N SER A 156 -0.82 0.95 -6.91
CA SER A 156 -0.36 1.86 -5.86
C SER A 156 -0.40 1.23 -4.48
N THR A 157 0.54 1.61 -3.60
CA THR A 157 0.47 1.27 -2.17
C THR A 157 -0.47 2.21 -1.40
N GLY A 158 -0.94 3.30 -2.03
CA GLY A 158 -1.67 4.39 -1.39
C GLY A 158 -0.79 5.26 -0.48
N LEU A 159 0.53 5.05 -0.46
CA LEU A 159 1.48 5.82 0.32
C LEU A 159 2.59 6.35 -0.60
N TYR A 160 2.70 7.67 -0.69
CA TYR A 160 3.66 8.35 -1.54
C TYR A 160 4.63 9.14 -0.69
N ARG A 161 5.93 8.83 -0.78
CA ARG A 161 6.98 9.73 -0.29
C ARG A 161 7.04 10.94 -1.23
N LEU A 162 7.00 12.12 -0.65
CA LEU A 162 7.01 13.40 -1.35
C LEU A 162 8.28 14.18 -1.02
N THR A 163 8.86 14.79 -2.05
CA THR A 163 9.96 15.74 -1.95
C THR A 163 9.46 17.11 -2.37
N LEU A 164 9.81 18.15 -1.62
CA LEU A 164 9.44 19.52 -1.90
C LEU A 164 10.65 20.28 -2.45
N ASP A 165 10.53 20.82 -3.65
CA ASP A 165 11.53 21.68 -4.30
C ASP A 165 11.30 23.16 -3.90
N LEU A 166 11.33 23.42 -2.59
CA LEU A 166 11.28 24.74 -1.98
C LEU A 166 12.08 24.71 -0.67
N GLU A 167 13.05 25.60 -0.57
CA GLU A 167 13.84 25.80 0.66
C GLU A 167 13.30 27.01 1.42
N PRO A 168 13.02 26.90 2.73
CA PRO A 168 12.63 28.04 3.53
C PRO A 168 13.81 29.01 3.74
N GLU A 169 13.53 30.31 3.84
CA GLU A 169 14.57 31.33 4.08
C GLU A 169 15.00 31.41 5.56
N ASP A 170 14.09 31.04 6.46
CA ASP A 170 14.26 31.03 7.91
C ASP A 170 13.63 29.78 8.51
N ASN A 171 13.94 29.51 9.78
CA ASN A 171 13.26 28.48 10.56
C ASN A 171 11.74 28.68 10.53
N SER A 172 11.04 27.79 9.83
CA SER A 172 9.63 27.97 9.53
C SER A 172 8.90 26.64 9.41
N GLN A 173 7.57 26.71 9.43
CA GLN A 173 6.70 25.55 9.24
C GLN A 173 6.08 25.61 7.85
N LEU A 174 6.18 24.51 7.11
CA LEU A 174 5.35 24.28 5.94
C LEU A 174 3.89 24.08 6.40
N LYS A 175 3.00 24.96 5.96
CA LYS A 175 1.56 24.87 6.17
C LYS A 175 0.87 24.64 4.84
N THR A 176 0.18 23.52 4.70
CA THR A 176 -0.39 23.10 3.42
C THR A 176 -1.83 22.68 3.52
N LYS A 177 -2.57 22.93 2.44
CA LYS A 177 -3.88 22.35 2.17
C LYS A 177 -3.73 21.37 1.00
N THR A 178 -3.99 20.11 1.27
CA THR A 178 -4.03 19.04 0.27
C THR A 178 -5.48 18.77 -0.10
N VAL A 179 -5.78 18.81 -1.40
CA VAL A 179 -7.10 18.55 -1.94
C VAL A 179 -7.03 17.30 -2.81
N LEU A 180 -7.71 16.24 -2.37
CA LEU A 180 -7.98 15.05 -3.17
C LEU A 180 -9.31 15.24 -3.88
N LYS A 181 -9.27 15.36 -5.20
CA LYS A 181 -10.45 15.51 -6.04
C LYS A 181 -10.86 14.18 -6.63
N PHE A 182 -12.14 13.86 -6.51
CA PHE A 182 -12.71 12.64 -7.06
C PHE A 182 -13.30 12.88 -8.45
N LYS A 183 -13.40 11.81 -9.26
CA LYS A 183 -13.97 11.83 -10.61
C LYS A 183 -15.44 12.26 -10.64
N ASN A 184 -16.17 12.10 -9.54
CA ASN A 184 -17.55 12.57 -9.39
C ASN A 184 -17.67 14.07 -9.06
N GLY A 185 -16.54 14.80 -8.95
CA GLY A 185 -16.49 16.22 -8.64
C GLY A 185 -16.48 16.56 -7.14
N THR A 186 -16.64 15.59 -6.25
CA THR A 186 -16.49 15.81 -4.81
C THR A 186 -15.02 15.89 -4.41
N GLU A 187 -14.74 16.54 -3.29
CA GLU A 187 -13.37 16.83 -2.84
C GLU A 187 -13.18 16.46 -1.37
N LYS A 188 -11.99 15.98 -1.03
CA LYS A 188 -11.52 15.80 0.35
C LYS A 188 -10.37 16.76 0.58
N ILE A 189 -10.47 17.49 1.68
CA ILE A 189 -9.53 18.56 2.02
C ILE A 189 -8.87 18.17 3.33
N PHE A 190 -7.54 18.19 3.33
CA PHE A 190 -6.72 17.97 4.51
C PHE A 190 -5.76 19.15 4.67
N GLU A 191 -5.87 19.85 5.79
CA GLU A 191 -4.95 20.91 6.16
C GLU A 191 -3.93 20.37 7.16
N SER A 192 -2.67 20.74 6.99
CA SER A 192 -1.58 20.21 7.77
C SER A 192 -0.53 21.28 8.06
N ILE A 193 0.14 21.11 9.20
CA ILE A 193 1.26 21.93 9.65
C ILE A 193 2.40 20.96 9.93
N SER A 194 3.55 21.19 9.29
CA SER A 194 4.78 20.43 9.54
C SER A 194 5.44 20.84 10.86
N PRO A 195 6.39 20.04 11.38
CA PRO A 195 7.32 20.50 12.40
C PRO A 195 8.04 21.79 11.99
N VAL A 196 8.66 22.45 12.96
CA VAL A 196 9.56 23.59 12.68
C VAL A 196 10.81 23.05 12.00
N LEU A 197 11.08 23.53 10.79
CA LEU A 197 12.22 23.10 9.97
C LEU A 197 13.41 24.02 10.23
N LEU A 198 14.56 23.44 10.57
CA LEU A 198 15.80 24.17 10.80
C LEU A 198 16.61 24.28 9.50
N THR A 199 16.90 25.52 9.12
CA THR A 199 17.80 25.88 8.02
C THR A 199 19.16 26.24 8.61
N ASN A 200 20.05 25.25 8.78
CA ASN A 200 21.40 25.49 9.31
C ASN A 200 22.32 26.17 8.30
#